data_AF-A0A536BBL7-F1
#
_entry.id   AF-A0A536BBL7-F1
#
_cell.length_a   1.000
_cell.length_b   1.000
_cell.length_c   1.000
_cell.angle_alpha   90.00
_cell.angle_beta   90.00
_cell.angle_gamma   90.00
#
_symmetry.space_group_name_H-M   'P 1'
#
loop_
_entity.id
_entity.type
_entity.pdbx_description
1 polymer ?
#
loop_
_entity_poly.entity_id
_entity_poly.type
_entity_poly.pdbx_seq_one_letter_code
_entity_poly.pdbx_strand_id
1 'polypeptide(L)' 'MWKLIRYTVDDEPVVAIGTFPAYSTLFFYRGRELEDVTGLLEGSGPDLRFLRLRTPADATRASVKRLVRNAFRIAKA' A
#
# COMPACT_ATOMS: atom_id res chain seq x y z
N MET A 1 -16.22 1.44 11.70
CA MET A 1 -14.91 1.97 12.12
C MET A 1 -13.81 1.08 11.55
N TRP A 2 -12.98 1.55 10.63
CA TRP A 2 -11.85 0.75 10.12
C TRP A 2 -10.64 0.98 11.02
N LYS A 3 -10.26 -0.03 11.81
CA LYS A 3 -9.01 0.00 12.58
C LYS A 3 -7.86 -0.21 11.59
N LEU A 4 -7.24 0.90 11.18
CA LEU A 4 -6.08 0.89 10.30
C LEU A 4 -4.81 1.09 11.11
N ILE A 5 -3.79 0.27 10.89
CA ILE A 5 -2.42 0.56 11.34
C ILE A 5 -1.76 1.39 10.25
N ARG A 6 -1.22 2.56 10.61
CA ARG A 6 -0.58 3.48 9.66
C ARG A 6 0.90 3.59 9.95
N TYR A 7 1.70 3.60 8.89
CA TYR A 7 3.10 3.97 8.93
C TYR A 7 3.26 5.36 8.33
N THR A 8 3.94 6.23 9.06
CA THR A 8 4.16 7.63 8.69
C THR A 8 5.66 7.92 8.54
N VAL A 9 5.98 8.96 7.78
CA VAL A 9 7.29 9.62 7.72
C VAL A 9 7.00 11.11 7.85
N ASP A 10 7.66 11.79 8.79
CA ASP A 10 7.42 13.21 9.09
C ASP A 10 5.93 13.54 9.29
N ASP A 11 5.24 12.69 10.07
CA ASP A 11 3.80 12.72 10.35
C ASP A 11 2.85 12.56 9.14
N GLU A 12 3.38 12.43 7.92
CA GLU A 12 2.60 12.16 6.72
C GLU A 12 2.40 10.65 6.49
N PRO A 13 1.18 10.20 6.13
CA PRO A 13 0.89 8.79 5.98
C PRO A 13 1.47 8.23 4.68
N VAL A 14 2.17 7.09 4.77
CA VAL A 14 2.83 6.45 3.63
C VAL A 14 2.06 5.21 3.20
N VAL A 15 1.93 4.24 4.12
CA VAL A 15 1.20 2.98 3.92
C VAL A 15 0.32 2.72 5.13
N ALA A 16 -0.92 2.27 4.89
CA ALA A 16 -1.77 1.70 5.94
C ALA A 16 -2.09 0.24 5.68
N ILE A 17 -2.25 -0.52 6.77
CA ILE A 17 -2.78 -1.88 6.75
C ILE A 17 -4.21 -1.83 7.29
N GLY A 18 -5.15 -2.28 6.48
CA GLY A 18 -6.53 -2.52 6.90
C GLY A 18 -6.89 -3.99 6.88
N THR A 19 -7.72 -4.41 7.82
CA THR A 19 -8.21 -5.79 7.92
C THR A 19 -9.69 -5.84 7.57
N PHE A 20 -10.03 -6.72 6.64
CA PHE A 20 -11.41 -7.08 6.25
C PHE A 20 -11.66 -8.55 6.62
N PRO A 21 -12.93 -9.00 6.71
CA PRO A 21 -13.24 -10.37 7.13
C PRO A 21 -12.53 -11.48 6.33
N ALA A 22 -12.23 -11.24 5.05
CA ALA A 22 -11.66 -12.24 4.15
C ALA A 22 -10.26 -11.90 3.60
N TYR A 23 -9.72 -10.71 3.89
CA TYR A 23 -8.43 -10.27 3.36
C TYR A 23 -7.87 -9.10 4.16
N SER A 24 -6.58 -8.83 3.98
CA SER A 24 -5.98 -7.55 4.38
C SER A 24 -5.74 -6.67 3.17
N THR A 25 -5.65 -5.37 3.37
CA THR A 25 -5.36 -4.39 2.32
C THR A 25 -4.17 -3.55 2.72
N LEU A 26 -3.25 -3.34 1.78
CA LEU A 26 -2.28 -2.25 1.87
C LEU A 26 -2.85 -1.05 1.13
N PHE A 27 -2.98 0.08 1.82
CA PHE A 27 -3.34 1.36 1.23
C PHE A 27 -2.07 2.20 1.05
N PHE A 28 -1.87 2.74 -0.14
CA PHE A 28 -0.75 3.62 -0.49
C PHE A 28 -1.31 5.02 -0.71
N TYR A 29 -0.94 5.96 0.16
CA TYR A 29 -1.52 7.32 0.15
C TYR A 29 -1.11 8.11 -1.09
N ARG A 30 0.16 8.02 -1.49
CA ARG A 30 0.71 8.53 -2.76
C ARG A 30 0.78 7.44 -3.83
N GLY A 31 -0.27 6.63 -3.90
CA GLY A 31 -0.33 5.43 -4.74
C GLY A 31 -0.21 5.69 -6.24
N ARG A 32 -0.71 6.84 -6.73
CA ARG A 32 -0.61 7.26 -8.14
C ARG A 32 0.84 7.46 -8.60
N GLU A 33 1.74 7.80 -7.69
CA GLU A 33 3.15 8.04 -7.98
C GLU A 33 3.99 6.75 -7.96
N LEU A 34 3.39 5.62 -7.58
CA LEU A 34 4.08 4.34 -7.54
C LEU A 34 4.26 3.77 -8.95
N GLU A 35 5.47 3.29 -9.21
CA GLU A 35 5.76 2.46 -10.39
C GLU A 35 5.17 1.06 -10.20
N ASP A 36 3.97 0.85 -10.74
CA ASP A 36 3.29 -0.45 -10.74
C ASP A 36 3.53 -1.22 -12.04
N VAL A 37 4.77 -1.67 -12.22
CA VAL A 37 5.20 -2.46 -13.39
C VAL A 37 4.37 -3.74 -13.59
N THR A 38 3.75 -4.26 -12.52
CA THR A 38 3.04 -5.54 -12.53
C THR A 38 1.52 -5.41 -12.53
N GLY A 39 0.96 -4.19 -12.48
CA GLY A 39 -0.48 -3.97 -12.44
C GLY A 39 -1.17 -4.53 -11.18
N LEU A 40 -0.51 -4.50 -10.03
CA LEU A 40 -1.06 -5.01 -8.76
C LEU A 40 -1.94 -4.00 -8.03
N LEU A 41 -1.81 -2.71 -8.34
CA LEU A 41 -2.53 -1.65 -7.68
C LEU A 41 -3.95 -1.52 -8.23
N GLU A 42 -4.89 -1.53 -7.31
CA GLU A 42 -6.31 -1.27 -7.54
C GLU A 42 -6.67 0.17 -7.14
N GLY A 43 -7.79 0.65 -7.67
CA GLY A 43 -8.35 1.98 -7.39
C GLY A 43 -8.02 3.02 -8.46
N SER A 44 -8.94 3.96 -8.67
CA SER A 44 -8.86 5.03 -9.67
C SER A 44 -8.94 6.44 -9.06
N GLY A 45 -8.85 6.55 -7.73
CA GLY A 45 -8.89 7.84 -7.02
C GLY A 45 -7.74 8.78 -7.41
N PRO A 46 -7.78 10.06 -6.98
CA PRO A 46 -6.78 11.05 -7.38
C PRO A 46 -5.36 10.65 -6.97
N ASP A 47 -5.17 10.17 -5.73
CA ASP A 47 -3.82 9.83 -5.22
C ASP A 47 -3.74 8.39 -4.69
N LEU A 48 -4.79 7.94 -4.01
CA LEU A 48 -4.77 6.67 -3.30
C LEU A 48 -4.84 5.48 -4.27
N ARG A 49 -3.98 4.49 -4.02
CA ARG A 49 -4.07 3.14 -4.59
C ARG A 49 -4.03 2.11 -3.47
N PHE A 50 -4.48 0.90 -3.75
CA PHE A 50 -4.43 -0.19 -2.77
C PHE A 50 -4.15 -1.53 -3.43
N LEU A 51 -3.76 -2.52 -2.64
CA LEU A 51 -3.73 -3.92 -3.09
C LEU A 51 -4.27 -4.83 -1.98
N ARG A 52 -5.01 -5.86 -2.38
CA ARG A 52 -5.55 -6.87 -1.46
C ARG A 52 -4.56 -8.03 -1.29
N LEU A 53 -4.29 -8.37 -0.04
CA LEU A 53 -3.54 -9.53 0.40
C LEU A 53 -4.56 -10.59 0.84
N ARG A 54 -4.75 -11.62 0.01
CA ARG A 54 -5.73 -12.70 0.29
C ARG A 54 -5.12 -13.81 1.13
N THR A 55 -3.81 -13.99 1.03
CA THR A 55 -3.06 -14.95 1.83
C THR A 55 -1.82 -14.28 2.43
N PRO A 56 -1.25 -14.82 3.53
CA PRO A 56 0.01 -14.32 4.06
C PRO A 56 1.16 -14.36 3.04
N ALA A 57 1.12 -15.32 2.10
CA ALA A 57 2.11 -15.45 1.04
C ALA A 57 2.09 -14.25 0.07
N ASP A 58 0.96 -13.55 -0.09
CA ASP A 58 0.90 -12.35 -0.94
C ASP A 58 1.84 -11.25 -0.42
N ALA A 59 1.95 -11.10 0.90
CA ALA A 59 2.80 -10.09 1.53
C ALA A 59 4.30 -10.37 1.32
N THR A 60 4.68 -11.62 1.04
CA THR A 60 6.09 -12.00 0.87
C THR A 60 6.59 -11.80 -0.57
N ARG A 61 5.67 -11.60 -1.54
CA ARG A 61 5.97 -11.40 -2.96
C ARG A 61 6.93 -10.22 -3.18
N ALA A 62 7.93 -10.43 -4.02
CA ALA A 62 8.94 -9.42 -4.32
C ALA A 62 8.35 -8.12 -4.91
N SER A 63 7.28 -8.23 -5.71
CA SER A 63 6.55 -7.09 -6.27
C SER A 63 5.88 -6.24 -5.19
N VAL A 64 5.24 -6.87 -4.20
CA VAL A 64 4.62 -6.17 -3.05
C VAL A 64 5.68 -5.46 -2.22
N LYS A 65 6.80 -6.14 -1.91
CA LYS A 65 7.93 -5.53 -1.20
C LYS A 65 8.52 -4.34 -1.96
N ARG A 66 8.58 -4.41 -3.29
CA ARG A 66 9.06 -3.30 -4.14
C ARG A 66 8.12 -2.10 -4.08
N LEU A 67 6.80 -2.31 -4.14
CA LEU A 67 5.81 -1.23 -3.99
C LEU A 67 5.95 -0.52 -2.63
N VAL A 68 6.07 -1.27 -1.54
CA VAL A 68 6.26 -0.68 -0.20
C VAL A 68 7.56 0.13 -0.13
N ARG A 69 8.69 -0.41 -0.62
CA ARG A 69 9.95 0.34 -0.66
C ARG A 69 9.86 1.60 -1.50
N ASN A 70 9.16 1.55 -2.63
CA ASN A 70 8.95 2.72 -3.49
C ASN A 70 8.14 3.80 -2.76
N ALA A 71 7.07 3.41 -2.04
CA ALA A 71 6.27 4.35 -1.25
C ALA A 71 7.10 5.10 -0.20
N PHE A 72 7.96 4.39 0.54
CA PHE A 72 8.85 5.03 1.53
C PHE A 72 9.97 5.87 0.89
N ARG A 73 10.41 5.55 -0.33
CA ARG A 73 11.36 6.39 -1.06
C ARG A 73 10.72 7.71 -1.48
N ILE A 74 9.49 7.65 -1.99
CA ILE A 74 8.71 8.83 -2.38
C ILE A 74 8.41 9.71 -1.16
N ALA A 75 8.09 9.11 -0.01
CA ALA A 75 7.82 9.86 1.21
C ALA A 75 9.03 10.59 1.81
N LYS A 76 10.25 10.16 1.48
CA LYS A 76 11.50 10.79 1.96
C LYS A 76 12.10 11.81 0.98
N ALA A 77 11.53 11.90 -0.22
CA ALA A 77 12.00 12.77 -1.30
C ALA A 77 11.23 14.10 -1.27
#